data_AF-D4ASA6-F1
#
_entry.id   AF-D4ASA6-F1
#
_cell.length_a   1.000
_cell.length_b   1.000
_cell.length_c   1.000
_cell.angle_alpha   90.00
_cell.angle_beta   90.00
_cell.angle_gamma   90.00
#
_symmetry.space_group_name_H-M   'P 1'
#
loop_
_entity.id
_entity.type
_entity.pdbx_description
1 polymer ?
#
loop_
_entity_poly.entity_id
_entity_poly.type
_entity_poly.pdbx_seq_one_letter_code
_entity_poly.pdbx_strand_id
1 'polypeptide(L)' 'MASILRSRAGVRAAVQARCFSSTPRHAAASAFFTNEPAGPTVKTAIPGPKSKEAISQLDRVFDTRSLNMLVDYQKSTGN' A
#
# COMPACT_ATOMS: atom_id res chain seq x y z
N MET A 1 26.83 29.73 -53.96
CA MET A 1 26.71 28.29 -53.62
C MET A 1 27.29 28.06 -52.25
N ALA A 2 26.46 27.69 -51.26
CA ALA A 2 26.78 26.87 -50.07
C ALA A 2 25.68 27.10 -49.02
N SER A 3 24.63 26.27 -49.06
CA SER A 3 23.60 26.21 -48.02
C SER A 3 24.09 25.27 -46.92
N ILE A 4 24.28 25.79 -45.70
CA ILE A 4 24.70 25.01 -44.53
C ILE A 4 23.45 24.45 -43.85
N LEU A 5 23.14 23.19 -44.16
CA LEU A 5 22.05 22.46 -43.54
C LEU A 5 22.48 21.99 -42.14
N ARG A 6 22.06 22.68 -41.08
CA ARG A 6 22.25 22.20 -39.70
C ARG A 6 21.19 21.15 -39.38
N SER A 7 21.59 19.89 -39.40
CA SER A 7 20.84 18.76 -38.86
C SER A 7 20.62 18.96 -37.35
N ARG A 8 19.36 19.04 -36.92
CA ARG A 8 18.99 18.94 -35.50
C ARG A 8 18.81 17.45 -35.18
N ALA A 9 19.86 16.81 -34.68
CA ALA A 9 19.73 15.50 -34.04
C ALA A 9 18.95 15.68 -32.73
N GLY A 10 17.66 15.30 -32.75
CA GLY A 10 16.83 15.27 -31.56
C GLY A 10 17.34 14.21 -30.60
N VAL A 11 17.88 14.63 -29.46
CA VAL A 11 18.20 13.74 -28.34
C VAL A 11 16.87 13.25 -27.76
N ARG A 12 16.45 12.03 -28.14
CA ARG A 12 15.35 11.35 -27.47
C ARG A 12 15.83 10.92 -26.08
N ALA A 13 15.42 11.66 -25.06
CA ALA A 13 15.58 11.23 -23.68
C ALA A 13 14.84 9.89 -23.49
N ALA A 14 15.60 8.81 -23.29
CA ALA A 14 15.03 7.52 -22.93
C ALA A 14 14.41 7.67 -21.53
N VAL A 15 13.07 7.59 -21.45
CA VAL A 15 12.37 7.48 -20.17
C VAL A 15 12.75 6.12 -19.59
N GLN A 16 13.65 6.13 -18.61
CA GLN A 16 14.06 4.92 -17.91
C GLN A 16 12.91 4.47 -17.01
N ALA A 17 12.11 3.53 -17.49
CA ALA A 17 11.08 2.87 -16.70
C ALA A 17 11.76 2.13 -15.53
N ARG A 18 11.48 2.56 -14.30
CA ARG A 18 11.89 1.83 -13.10
C ARG A 18 11.09 0.53 -13.05
N CYS A 19 11.73 -0.58 -13.39
CA CYS A 19 11.13 -1.90 -13.23
C CYS A 19 11.15 -2.24 -11.73
N PHE A 20 9.98 -2.28 -11.10
CA PHE A 20 9.86 -2.83 -9.75
C PHE A 20 10.07 -4.34 -9.83
N SER A 21 11.12 -4.85 -9.19
CA SER A 21 11.35 -6.29 -9.06
C SER A 21 10.27 -6.87 -8.15
N SER A 22 9.41 -7.74 -8.67
CA SER A 22 8.51 -8.54 -7.85
C SER A 22 9.33 -9.59 -7.11
N THR A 23 9.56 -9.43 -5.82
CA THR A 23 10.10 -10.51 -4.99
C THR A 23 9.19 -11.73 -5.08
N PRO A 24 9.73 -12.95 -5.17
CA PRO A 24 8.91 -14.16 -5.14
C PRO A 24 8.06 -14.17 -3.87
N ARG A 25 6.78 -14.55 -4.01
CA ARG A 25 5.92 -14.77 -2.85
C ARG A 25 6.55 -15.90 -2.03
N HIS A 26 7.01 -15.59 -0.82
CA HIS A 26 7.37 -16.63 0.14
C HIS A 26 6.19 -17.61 0.24
N ALA A 27 6.46 -18.90 0.11
CA ALA A 27 5.45 -19.92 0.37
C ALA A 27 4.83 -19.63 1.74
N ALA A 28 3.49 -19.61 1.83
CA ALA A 28 2.82 -19.41 3.10
C ALA A 28 3.35 -20.45 4.08
N ALA A 29 4.05 -20.00 5.12
CA ALA A 29 4.41 -20.87 6.23
C ALA A 29 3.11 -21.52 6.73
N SER A 30 3.16 -22.80 7.10
CA SER A 30 2.01 -23.46 7.70
C SER A 30 1.49 -22.62 8.86
N ALA A 31 0.17 -22.44 8.94
CA ALA A 31 -0.49 -21.71 10.02
C ALA A 31 0.08 -22.15 11.38
N PHE A 32 0.53 -21.20 12.19
CA PHE A 32 1.06 -21.48 13.52
C PHE A 32 -0.06 -21.71 14.52
N PHE A 33 -1.24 -21.12 14.25
CA PHE A 33 -2.42 -21.21 15.10
C PHE A 33 -3.56 -21.95 14.39
N THR A 34 -4.35 -22.69 15.17
CA THR A 34 -5.57 -23.32 14.67
C THR A 34 -6.56 -22.26 14.20
N ASN A 35 -7.04 -22.38 12.95
CA ASN A 35 -7.96 -21.44 12.28
C ASN A 35 -7.37 -20.07 11.92
N GLU A 36 -6.06 -19.97 11.69
CA GLU A 36 -5.46 -18.78 11.09
C GLU A 36 -5.99 -18.56 9.65
N PRO A 37 -6.33 -17.32 9.26
CA PRO A 37 -6.77 -17.03 7.91
C PRO A 37 -5.66 -17.28 6.88
N ALA A 38 -6.01 -17.84 5.72
CA ALA A 38 -5.03 -18.18 4.68
C ALA A 38 -4.34 -16.96 4.02
N GLY A 39 -4.86 -15.75 4.26
CA GLY A 39 -4.30 -14.52 3.73
C GLY A 39 -5.15 -13.29 4.04
N PRO A 40 -4.67 -12.10 3.66
CA PRO A 40 -5.35 -10.85 3.94
C PRO A 40 -6.65 -10.72 3.13
N THR A 41 -7.69 -10.19 3.77
CA THR A 41 -8.97 -9.87 3.11
C THR A 41 -9.42 -8.45 3.44
N VAL A 42 -9.72 -7.65 2.40
CA VAL A 42 -10.18 -6.26 2.56
C VAL A 42 -11.65 -6.18 2.18
N LYS A 43 -12.51 -5.90 3.16
CA LYS A 43 -13.98 -5.84 2.97
C LYS A 43 -14.51 -4.43 2.72
N THR A 44 -13.78 -3.40 3.17
CA THR A 44 -14.15 -2.00 3.03
C THR A 44 -12.92 -1.16 2.71
N ALA A 45 -13.13 0.08 2.31
CA ALA A 45 -12.06 1.07 2.37
C ALA A 45 -11.48 1.15 3.79
N ILE A 46 -10.18 1.39 3.89
CA ILE A 46 -9.46 1.59 5.16
C ILE A 46 -9.17 3.10 5.26
N PRO A 47 -9.71 3.82 6.26
CA PRO A 47 -10.57 3.39 7.36
C PRO A 47 -12.04 3.13 6.96
N GLY A 48 -12.67 2.10 7.55
CA GLY A 48 -14.08 1.78 7.37
C GLY A 48 -15.04 2.70 8.15
N PRO A 49 -16.36 2.67 7.88
CA PRO A 49 -17.33 3.59 8.51
C PRO A 49 -17.35 3.48 10.04
N LYS A 50 -17.37 2.25 10.58
CA LYS A 50 -17.32 2.02 12.04
C LYS A 50 -16.02 2.52 12.67
N SER A 51 -14.88 2.32 12.01
CA SER A 51 -13.60 2.85 12.51
C SER A 51 -13.60 4.38 12.50
N LYS A 52 -14.17 5.04 11.48
CA LYS A 52 -14.27 6.51 11.44
C LYS A 52 -15.10 7.06 12.60
N GLU A 53 -16.24 6.44 12.90
CA GLU A 53 -17.08 6.83 14.04
C GLU A 53 -16.33 6.69 15.36
N ALA A 54 -15.65 5.55 15.59
CA ALA A 54 -14.87 5.33 16.80
C ALA A 54 -13.65 6.29 16.91
N ILE A 55 -12.95 6.57 15.80
CA ILE A 55 -11.87 7.58 15.78
C ILE A 55 -12.42 8.95 16.15
N SER A 56 -13.59 9.35 15.63
CA SER A 56 -14.20 10.65 15.96
C SER A 56 -14.56 10.82 17.44
N GLN A 57 -14.88 9.71 18.11
CA GLN A 57 -15.13 9.71 19.56
C GLN A 57 -13.82 9.81 20.34
N LEU A 58 -12.78 9.09 19.90
CA LEU A 58 -11.46 9.12 20.53
C LEU A 58 -10.79 10.50 20.39
N ASP A 59 -10.98 11.15 19.24
CA ASP A 59 -10.42 12.47 18.91
C ASP A 59 -10.87 13.59 19.85
N ARG A 60 -12.01 13.39 20.53
CA ARG A 60 -12.51 14.36 21.53
C ARG A 60 -11.64 14.43 22.79
N VAL A 61 -10.87 13.37 23.06
CA VAL A 61 -10.10 13.23 24.30
C VAL A 61 -8.61 13.05 24.02
N PHE A 62 -8.25 12.49 22.86
CA PHE A 62 -6.88 12.19 22.47
C PHE A 62 -6.58 12.71 21.07
N ASP A 63 -5.31 13.05 20.82
CA ASP A 63 -4.84 13.40 19.48
C ASP A 63 -4.75 12.14 18.61
N THR A 64 -5.64 12.01 17.62
CA THR A 64 -5.69 10.84 16.73
C THR A 64 -4.91 11.00 15.43
N ARG A 65 -4.14 12.09 15.24
CA ARG A 65 -3.42 12.36 13.98
C ARG A 65 -2.35 11.33 13.62
N SER A 66 -1.84 10.60 14.63
CA SER A 66 -0.85 9.54 14.45
C SER A 66 -1.46 8.13 14.47
N LEU A 67 -2.79 8.02 14.50
CA LEU A 67 -3.49 6.74 14.48
C LEU A 67 -3.39 6.12 13.09
N ASN A 68 -2.88 4.88 13.01
CA ASN A 68 -2.83 4.14 11.75
C ASN A 68 -4.20 3.53 11.42
N MET A 69 -4.70 2.62 12.27
CA MET A 69 -6.00 1.95 12.11
C MET A 69 -6.59 1.56 13.48
N LEU A 70 -7.91 1.43 13.58
CA LEU A 70 -8.58 0.78 14.71
C LEU A 70 -8.80 -0.70 14.44
N VAL A 71 -8.55 -1.54 15.44
CA VAL A 71 -8.56 -3.01 15.33
C VAL A 71 -9.40 -3.65 16.44
N ASP A 72 -10.06 -4.75 16.10
CA ASP A 72 -10.76 -5.64 17.03
C ASP A 72 -9.88 -6.88 17.29
N TYR A 73 -9.17 -6.88 18.42
CA TYR A 73 -8.22 -7.94 18.75
C TYR A 73 -8.89 -9.29 19.05
N GLN A 74 -10.15 -9.27 19.46
CA GLN A 74 -10.91 -10.49 19.77
C GLN A 74 -11.20 -11.31 18.51
N LYS A 75 -11.10 -10.68 17.34
CA LYS A 75 -11.22 -11.31 16.02
C LYS A 75 -9.89 -11.48 15.29
N SER A 76 -8.78 -11.10 15.92
CA SER A 76 -7.45 -11.17 15.31
C SER A 76 -6.76 -12.46 15.75
N THR A 77 -6.41 -13.31 14.78
CA THR A 77 -5.80 -14.63 15.02
C THR A 77 -4.64 -14.83 14.06
N GLY A 78 -3.43 -15.06 14.58
CA GLY A 78 -2.23 -15.26 13.76
C GLY A 78 -1.71 -14.00 13.07
N ASN A 79 -1.15 -14.16 11.86
CA ASN A 79 -0.28 -13.19 11.16
C ASN A 79 -0.74 -12.80 9.75
#